data_AF-A0A392UIS3-F1
#
_entry.id   AF-A0A392UIS3-F1
#
_cell.length_a   1.000
_cell.length_b   1.000
_cell.length_c   1.000
_cell.angle_alpha   90.00
_cell.angle_beta   90.00
_cell.angle_gamma   90.00
#
_symmetry.space_group_name_H-M   'P 1'
#
loop_
_entity.id
_entity.type
_entity.pdbx_description
1 polymer ?
#
loop_
_entity_poly.entity_id
_entity_poly.type
_entity_poly.pdbx_seq_one_letter_code
_entity_poly.pdbx_strand_id
1 'polypeptide(L)' 'KALKDIGETKAPGIDGFSSKIFKASWNVIKSDVLATVHEFFDHDRLYVAVNCALVTLIPKSSDAKTMKDMRPIA' A
#
# COMPACT_ATOMS: atom_id res chain seq x y z
N LYS A 1 7.26 10.85 10.53
CA LYS A 1 7.20 9.69 11.46
C LYS A 1 6.58 8.50 10.73
N ALA A 2 5.32 8.59 10.29
CA ALA A 2 4.60 7.58 9.52
C ALA A 2 5.44 6.81 8.46
N LEU A 3 6.03 7.50 7.47
CA LEU A 3 6.81 6.83 6.42
C LEU A 3 8.02 6.03 6.94
N LYS A 4 8.68 6.49 8.01
CA LYS A 4 9.85 5.83 8.59
C LYS A 4 9.48 4.52 9.29
N ASP A 5 8.27 4.46 9.86
CA ASP A 5 7.77 3.32 10.63
C ASP A 5 7.36 2.13 9.72
N ILE A 6 7.20 2.36 8.41
CA ILE A 6 6.89 1.31 7.42
C ILE A 6 8.16 0.51 7.14
N GLY A 7 8.12 -0.83 7.27
CA GLY A 7 9.24 -1.70 6.91
C GLY A 7 9.57 -1.64 5.41
N GLU A 8 10.86 -1.64 5.06
CA GLU A 8 11.33 -1.48 3.66
C GLU A 8 11.07 -2.69 2.76
N THR A 9 10.93 -3.87 3.37
CA THR A 9 10.71 -5.16 2.69
C THR A 9 9.24 -5.56 2.62
N LYS A 10 8.33 -4.64 2.95
CA LYS A 10 6.89 -4.85 2.75
C LYS A 10 6.62 -5.05 1.25
N ALA A 11 5.62 -5.88 0.94
CA ALA A 11 5.20 -6.13 -0.43
C ALA A 11 4.90 -4.79 -1.14
N PRO A 12 5.28 -4.64 -2.41
CA PRO A 12 4.96 -3.44 -3.16
C PRO A 12 3.45 -3.34 -3.42
N GLY A 13 2.98 -2.13 -3.68
CA GLY A 13 1.63 -1.94 -4.19
C GLY A 13 1.47 -2.51 -5.60
N ILE A 14 0.30 -2.29 -6.21
CA ILE A 14 0.05 -2.64 -7.62
C ILE A 14 0.98 -1.88 -8.59
N ASP A 15 1.60 -0.80 -8.11
CA ASP A 15 2.61 0.00 -8.81
C ASP A 15 4.01 -0.65 -8.86
N GLY A 16 4.23 -1.73 -8.09
CA GLY A 16 5.52 -2.40 -8.00
C GLY A 16 6.56 -1.68 -7.14
N PHE A 17 6.20 -0.56 -6.49
CA PHE A 17 7.12 0.20 -5.64
C PHE A 17 6.98 -0.20 -4.17
N SER A 18 8.09 -0.59 -3.55
CA SER A 18 8.15 -0.81 -2.10
C SER A 18 8.34 0.52 -1.36
N SER A 19 8.04 0.51 -0.06
CA SER A 19 8.24 1.68 0.83
C SER A 19 9.69 2.20 0.84
N LYS A 20 10.66 1.35 0.47
CA LYS A 20 12.08 1.73 0.31
C LYS A 20 12.26 2.88 -0.68
N ILE A 21 11.55 2.86 -1.80
CA ILE A 21 11.67 3.90 -2.83
C ILE A 21 11.05 5.21 -2.35
N PHE A 22 9.88 5.14 -1.69
CA PHE A 22 9.26 6.32 -1.08
C PHE A 22 10.14 6.97 -0.01
N LYS A 23 10.85 6.17 0.80
CA LYS A 23 11.83 6.67 1.78
C LYS A 23 13.03 7.31 1.11
N ALA A 24 13.62 6.65 0.12
CA ALA A 24 14.80 7.13 -0.60
C ALA A 24 14.54 8.43 -1.36
N SER A 25 13.36 8.55 -1.96
CA SER A 25 12.95 9.70 -2.78
C SER A 25 12.11 10.73 -2.02
N TRP A 26 12.02 10.63 -0.69
CA TRP A 26 11.10 11.48 0.10
C TRP A 26 11.36 12.97 -0.07
N ASN A 27 12.62 13.38 -0.22
CA ASN A 27 12.98 14.78 -0.48
C ASN A 27 12.45 15.32 -1.82
N VAL A 28 12.16 14.43 -2.78
CA VAL A 28 11.63 14.79 -4.10
C VAL A 28 10.10 14.77 -4.08
N ILE A 29 9.48 13.71 -3.54
CA ILE A 29 8.03 13.47 -3.68
C ILE A 29 7.18 14.06 -2.54
N LYS A 30 7.80 14.56 -1.46
CA LYS A 30 7.09 15.00 -0.25
C LYS A 30 6.07 16.11 -0.53
N SER A 31 6.40 17.08 -1.40
CA SER A 31 5.47 18.18 -1.72
C SER A 31 4.18 17.65 -2.32
N ASP A 32 4.31 16.73 -3.27
CA ASP A 32 3.19 16.22 -4.06
C ASP A 32 2.31 15.34 -3.18
N VAL A 33 2.92 14.47 -2.37
CA VAL A 33 2.19 13.63 -1.40
C VAL A 33 1.39 14.47 -0.41
N LEU A 34 1.97 15.56 0.12
CA LEU A 34 1.26 16.44 1.04
C LEU A 34 0.12 17.19 0.33
N ALA A 35 0.35 17.70 -0.87
CA ALA A 35 -0.68 18.37 -1.67
C ALA A 35 -1.88 17.45 -1.95
N THR A 36 -1.63 16.20 -2.35
CA THR A 36 -2.70 15.21 -2.57
C THR A 36 -3.48 14.90 -1.30
N VAL A 37 -2.81 14.81 -0.14
CA VAL A 37 -3.49 14.59 1.15
C VAL A 37 -4.37 15.80 1.51
N HIS A 38 -3.88 17.03 1.30
CA HIS A 38 -4.68 18.23 1.52
C HIS A 38 -5.90 18.27 0.58
N GLU A 39 -5.72 18.01 -0.71
CA GLU A 39 -6.80 17.97 -1.68
C GLU A 39 -7.89 16.95 -1.30
N PHE A 40 -7.48 15.78 -0.78
CA PHE A 40 -8.42 14.78 -0.26
C PHE A 40 -9.29 15.34 0.86
N PHE A 41 -8.70 16.04 1.83
CA PHE A 41 -9.45 16.62 2.96
C PHE A 41 -10.28 17.84 2.56
N ASP A 42 -9.89 18.57 1.52
CA ASP A 42 -10.64 19.73 1.03
C ASP A 42 -11.85 19.33 0.16
N HIS A 43 -11.76 18.20 -0.55
CA HIS A 43 -12.76 17.79 -1.55
C HIS A 43 -13.46 16.45 -1.27
N ASP A 44 -13.09 15.75 -0.19
CA ASP A 44 -13.53 14.39 0.16
C ASP A 44 -13.37 13.38 -0.98
N ARG A 45 -12.36 13.58 -1.83
CA ARG A 45 -12.09 12.75 -3.02
C ARG A 45 -10.67 12.24 -3.02
N LEU A 46 -10.54 10.93 -2.99
CA LEU A 46 -9.25 10.26 -3.12
C LEU A 46 -9.13 9.67 -4.52
N TYR A 47 -7.95 9.80 -5.12
CA TYR A 47 -7.68 9.18 -6.41
C TYR A 47 -7.86 7.66 -6.30
N VAL A 48 -8.66 7.06 -7.19
CA VAL A 48 -9.09 5.66 -7.10
C VAL A 48 -7.90 4.71 -6.97
N ALA A 49 -6.81 4.99 -7.68
CA ALA A 49 -5.60 4.16 -7.64
C ALA A 49 -4.96 4.08 -6.24
N VAL A 50 -5.15 5.08 -5.37
CA VAL A 50 -4.61 5.06 -3.99
C VAL A 50 -5.32 3.99 -3.13
N ASN A 51 -6.58 3.69 -3.44
CA ASN A 51 -7.35 2.64 -2.77
C ASN A 51 -7.25 1.27 -3.47
N CYS A 52 -6.54 1.18 -4.60
CA CYS A 52 -6.33 -0.09 -5.30
C CYS A 52 -5.22 -0.89 -4.60
N ALA A 53 -5.60 -2.01 -3.97
CA ALA A 53 -4.67 -2.94 -3.35
C ALA A 53 -4.68 -4.29 -4.06
N LEU A 54 -3.50 -4.92 -4.17
CA LEU A 54 -3.39 -6.31 -4.60
C LEU A 54 -3.61 -7.23 -3.38
N VAL A 55 -4.65 -8.05 -3.43
CA VAL A 55 -4.92 -9.04 -2.38
C VAL A 55 -4.28 -10.37 -2.80
N THR A 56 -3.27 -10.82 -2.05
CA THR A 56 -2.69 -12.16 -2.24
C THR A 56 -3.35 -13.14 -1.28
N LEU A 57 -3.75 -14.31 -1.76
CA LEU A 57 -4.33 -15.35 -0.94
C LEU A 57 -3.28 -16.40 -0.58
N ILE A 58 -3.05 -16.62 0.72
CA ILE A 58 -2.16 -17.69 1.21
C ILE A 58 -3.01 -18.80 1.86
N PRO A 59 -2.75 -20.09 1.56
CA PRO A 59 -3.37 -21.21 2.27
C PRO A 59 -3.15 -21.13 3.78
N LYS A 60 -4.19 -21.37 4.58
CA LYS A 60 -4.07 -21.47 6.04
C LYS A 60 -3.39 -22.77 6.49
N SER A 61 -3.50 -23.82 5.68
CA SER A 61 -2.93 -25.15 5.89
C SER A 61 -2.61 -25.82 4.55
N SER A 62 -1.83 -26.90 4.58
CA SER A 62 -1.49 -27.70 3.40
C SER A 62 -2.71 -28.28 2.67
N ASP A 63 -3.79 -28.57 3.40
CA ASP A 63 -5.01 -29.19 2.85
C ASP A 63 -6.07 -28.17 2.41
N ALA A 64 -5.69 -26.92 2.14
CA ALA A 64 -6.63 -25.89 1.72
C ALA A 64 -7.33 -26.26 0.39
N LYS A 65 -8.67 -26.32 0.41
CA LYS A 65 -9.48 -26.75 -0.74
C LYS A 65 -10.52 -25.71 -1.15
N THR A 66 -10.89 -24.82 -0.24
CA THR A 66 -11.95 -23.83 -0.45
C THR A 66 -11.46 -22.41 -0.15
N MET A 67 -12.20 -21.40 -0.63
CA MET A 67 -11.89 -20.00 -0.34
C MET A 67 -11.87 -19.66 1.15
N LYS A 68 -12.64 -20.40 1.98
CA LYS A 68 -12.63 -20.24 3.44
C LYS A 68 -11.30 -20.67 4.07
N ASP A 69 -10.54 -21.51 3.38
CA ASP A 69 -9.23 -22.03 3.81
C ASP A 69 -8.08 -21.09 3.42
N MET A 70 -8.37 -20.01 2.70
CA MET A 70 -7.39 -19.00 2.31
C MET A 70 -7.41 -17.82 3.28
N ARG A 71 -6.23 -17.25 3.55
CA ARG A 71 -6.06 -16.00 4.29
C ARG A 71 -5.64 -14.92 3.30
N PRO A 72 -6.41 -13.83 3.14
CA PRO A 72 -5.94 -12.69 2.38
C PRO A 72 -4.79 -12.01 3.13
N ILE A 73 -3.77 -11.64 2.38
CA ILE A 73 -2.66 -10.79 2.80
C ILE A 73 -2.59 -9.64 1.82
N ALA A 74 -2.55 -8.44 2.38
CA ALA A 74 -2.26 -7.18 1.72
C ALA A 74 -1.08 -6.53 2.46
#